data_AF-A0A7Y4RMQ6-F1
#
_entry.id   AF-A0A7Y4RMQ6-F1
#
_cell.length_a   1.000
_cell.length_b   1.000
_cell.length_c   1.000
_cell.angle_alpha   90.00
_cell.angle_beta   90.00
_cell.angle_gamma   90.00
#
_symmetry.space_group_name_H-M   'P 1'
#
loop_
_entity.id
_entity.type
_entity.pdbx_description
1 polymer ?
#
loop_
_entity_poly.entity_id
_entity_poly.type
_entity_poly.pdbx_seq_one_letter_code
_entity_poly.pdbx_strand_id
1 'polypeptide(L)' 'RMVNEQEALPLDEALGVESRRFGECAGTADFREGTAAFLGKRAAAFRGA' A
#
# COMPACT_ATOMS: atom_id res chain seq x y z
N ARG A 1 0.25 -10.85 3.96
CA ARG A 1 -1.08 -11.15 4.56
C ARG A 1 -2.19 -10.91 3.54
N MET A 2 -2.33 -9.69 3.00
CA MET A 2 -3.34 -9.35 1.98
C MET A 2 -3.47 -10.38 0.85
N VAL A 3 -2.38 -10.79 0.19
CA VAL A 3 -2.41 -11.77 -0.92
C VAL A 3 -3.06 -13.11 -0.52
N ASN A 4 -2.81 -13.60 0.69
CA ASN A 4 -3.39 -14.85 1.16
C ASN A 4 -4.88 -14.69 1.55
N GLU A 5 -5.31 -13.49 1.91
CA GLU A 5 -6.70 -13.19 2.33
C GLU A 5 -7.67 -13.18 1.13
N GLN A 6 -7.15 -13.03 -0.08
CA GLN A 6 -7.93 -12.82 -1.31
C GLN A 6 -7.80 -13.97 -2.32
N GLU A 7 -6.99 -14.99 -2.03
CA GLU A 7 -6.75 -16.15 -2.91
C GLU A 7 -8.03 -16.92 -3.27
N ALA A 8 -8.98 -17.02 -2.34
CA ALA A 8 -10.23 -17.76 -2.53
C ALA A 8 -11.44 -16.89 -2.91
N LEU A 9 -11.24 -15.58 -3.09
CA LEU A 9 -12.33 -14.66 -3.42
C LEU A 9 -12.56 -14.61 -4.94
N PRO A 10 -13.81 -14.36 -5.37
CA PRO A 10 -14.08 -13.85 -6.71
C PRO A 10 -13.22 -12.61 -7.02
N LEU A 11 -12.81 -12.46 -8.28
CA LEU A 11 -11.86 -11.41 -8.67
C LEU A 11 -12.34 -10.00 -8.30
N ASP A 12 -13.62 -9.70 -8.50
CA ASP A 12 -14.24 -8.42 -8.16
C ASP A 12 -14.18 -8.13 -6.65
N GLU A 13 -14.46 -9.14 -5.82
CA GLU A 13 -14.33 -9.03 -4.36
C GLU A 13 -12.87 -8.85 -3.94
N ALA A 14 -11.94 -9.61 -4.52
CA ALA A 14 -10.51 -9.48 -4.28
C ALA A 14 -10.00 -8.07 -4.60
N LEU A 15 -10.40 -7.51 -5.74
CA LEU A 15 -10.06 -6.15 -6.15
C LEU A 15 -10.65 -5.10 -5.20
N GLY A 16 -11.87 -5.32 -4.68
CA GLY A 16 -12.46 -4.48 -3.65
C GLY A 16 -11.63 -4.45 -2.36
N VAL A 17 -11.14 -5.62 -1.92
CA VAL A 17 -10.23 -5.74 -0.77
C VAL A 17 -8.92 -5.00 -1.03
N GLU A 18 -8.28 -5.21 -2.19
CA GLU A 18 -7.03 -4.53 -2.56
C GLU A 18 -7.20 -3.02 -2.58
N SER A 19 -8.27 -2.51 -3.21
CA SER A 19 -8.53 -1.07 -3.32
C SER A 19 -8.61 -0.40 -1.95
N ARG A 20 -9.33 -1.02 -1.01
CA ARG A 20 -9.42 -0.52 0.37
C ARG A 20 -8.06 -0.53 1.07
N ARG A 21 -7.32 -1.64 1.01
CA ARG A 21 -6.00 -1.77 1.64
C ARG A 21 -4.99 -0.79 1.06
N PHE A 22 -5.06 -0.53 -0.24
CA PHE A 22 -4.24 0.46 -0.91
C PHE A 22 -4.53 1.86 -0.37
N GLY A 23 -5.81 2.22 -0.19
CA GLY A 23 -6.21 3.49 0.43
C GLY A 23 -5.66 3.64 1.86
N GLU A 24 -5.74 2.58 2.67
CA GLU A 24 -5.16 2.56 4.02
C GLU A 24 -3.64 2.79 3.98
N CYS A 25 -2.92 2.12 3.07
CA CYS A 25 -1.48 2.29 2.87
C CYS A 25 -1.13 3.73 2.43
N ALA A 26 -1.88 4.28 1.47
CA ALA A 26 -1.66 5.63 0.95
C ALA A 26 -1.78 6.74 2.01
N GLY A 27 -2.52 6.49 3.09
CA GLY A 27 -2.67 7.41 4.23
C GLY A 27 -1.48 7.45 5.18
N THR A 28 -0.56 6.47 5.13
CA THR A 28 0.54 6.33 6.09
C THR A 28 1.63 7.39 5.91
N ALA A 29 2.42 7.61 6.97
CA ALA A 29 3.59 8.48 6.88
C ALA A 29 4.66 7.91 5.93
N ASP A 30 4.84 6.59 5.96
CA ASP A 30 5.80 5.88 5.12
C ASP A 30 5.44 5.97 3.62
N PHE A 31 4.15 5.95 3.26
CA PHE A 31 3.75 6.18 1.87
C PHE A 31 4.16 7.57 1.40
N ARG A 32 3.85 8.61 2.20
CA ARG A 32 4.25 10.00 1.88
C ARG A 32 5.76 10.15 1.75
N GLU A 33 6.53 9.55 2.66
CA GLU A 33 7.99 9.56 2.62
C GLU A 33 8.54 8.84 1.38
N GLY A 34 8.03 7.66 1.06
CA GLY A 34 8.43 6.91 -0.12
C GLY A 34 8.18 7.68 -1.41
N THR A 35 6.99 8.27 -1.56
CA THR A 35 6.65 9.12 -2.72
C THR A 35 7.55 10.35 -2.80
N ALA A 36 7.75 11.07 -1.70
CA ALA A 36 8.58 12.27 -1.67
C ALA A 36 10.06 11.95 -1.96
N ALA A 37 10.59 10.87 -1.40
CA ALA A 37 11.96 10.42 -1.62
C ALA A 37 12.19 10.01 -3.08
N PHE A 38 11.26 9.26 -3.67
CA PHE A 38 11.31 8.85 -5.07
C PHE A 38 11.32 10.05 -6.02
N LEU A 39 10.37 10.99 -5.85
CA LEU A 39 10.32 12.22 -6.65
C LEU A 39 11.56 13.09 -6.47
N GLY A 40 12.10 13.13 -5.25
CA GLY A 40 13.33 13.84 -4.90
C GLY A 40 14.63 13.13 -5.27
N LYS A 41 14.58 11.93 -5.88
CA LYS A 41 15.76 11.11 -6.24
C LYS A 41 16.72 10.88 -5.06
N ARG A 42 16.17 10.68 -3.86
CA ARG A 42 16.92 10.37 -2.63
C ARG A 42 16.46 9.04 -2.05
N ALA A 43 17.26 8.47 -1.16
CA ALA A 43 16.83 7.32 -0.37
C ALA A 43 15.66 7.70 0.57
N ALA A 44 14.70 6.79 0.72
CA ALA A 44 13.59 6.93 1.66
C ALA A 44 14.00 6.48 3.06
N ALA A 45 13.47 7.14 4.09
CA ALA A 45 13.67 6.78 5.49
C ALA A 45 12.36 6.27 6.12
N PHE A 46 12.04 5.00 5.90
CA PHE A 46 10.85 4.37 6.47
C PHE A 46 11.00 4.13 7.97
N ARG A 47 9.94 4.39 8.74
CA ARG A 47 9.95 4.27 10.22
C ARG A 47 8.90 3.29 10.76
N GLY A 48 8.11 2.68 9.88
CA GLY A 48 6.89 1.99 10.26
C GLY A 48 5.71 2.95 10.22
N ALA A 49 4.55 2.41 9.83
CA ALA A 49 3.33 3.15 9.53
C ALA A 49 2.88 4.09 10.64
#